data_AF-A0A094HLQ2-F1
#
_entry.id   AF-A0A094HLQ2-F1
#
_cell.length_a   1.000
_cell.length_b   1.000
_cell.length_c   1.000
_cell.angle_alpha   90.00
_cell.angle_beta   90.00
_cell.angle_gamma   90.00
#
_symmetry.space_group_name_H-M   'P 1'
#
loop_
_entity.id
_entity.type
_entity.pdbx_description
1 polymer ?
#
loop_
_entity_poly.entity_id
_entity_poly.type
_entity_poly.pdbx_seq_one_letter_code
_entity_poly.pdbx_strand_id
1 'polypeptide(L)'
;MSGYQRAVKPLSRCLQSTQPQLYARTFSSSATSRNEAATKAFEEELARKHQWNPEIVSSRRGEKALMKHGILPIGSRRRRAAIQSSPNIPFEQLPYQCFQEARAVLQADREQKLTEIATERARIDRLAAQDASTVPGGELQKKNRLESMRKHLERLKLLADINDPMIKKRFEDAEGDMNKPIYRHLAQKKWESYQKLIIEQRISQLSIVPDTLAHFSPTAEVKLAFGRRNVQPGEFVDSRVSEIPPRLRVQVFDKGERLVSVVVVDTDVPVPENDWFTSRCHYVACNVPIAPTQTSLPLSKVDKASQLVLPWLPAFAQKGTPYHRYSVFVLEQKPGQVFDVEALKEGVQRDGFNIRGFVDKHGVKPIGLGLFRSTWDEGTRGVMERHDIPGADVEFKRIRVAALKPKQKARGWEARHASDKYKSLRR
;
A
#
# COMPACT_ATOMS: atom_id res chain seq x y z
N MET A 1 -4.61 26.19 40.67
CA MET A 1 -4.13 25.26 39.63
C MET A 1 -4.26 25.95 38.28
N SER A 2 -3.14 26.47 37.77
CA SER A 2 -2.91 27.00 36.42
C SER A 2 -3.51 26.06 35.35
N GLY A 3 -4.17 26.48 34.25
CA GLY A 3 -3.96 27.65 33.41
C GLY A 3 -3.66 27.15 31.98
N TYR A 4 -4.70 26.83 31.20
CA TYR A 4 -4.57 26.51 29.77
C TYR A 4 -5.60 27.31 28.96
N GLN A 5 -5.26 28.57 28.68
CA GLN A 5 -5.96 29.39 27.69
C GLN A 5 -5.51 28.99 26.28
N ARG A 6 -6.48 28.50 25.50
CA ARG A 6 -6.36 28.24 24.07
C ARG A 6 -6.20 29.56 23.32
N ALA A 7 -5.06 29.76 22.67
CA ALA A 7 -4.86 30.87 21.73
C ALA A 7 -5.49 30.52 20.37
N VAL A 8 -6.74 30.93 20.16
CA VAL A 8 -7.38 31.02 18.84
C VAL A 8 -7.13 32.44 18.32
N LYS A 9 -6.37 32.59 17.24
CA LYS A 9 -6.19 33.88 16.56
C LYS A 9 -7.27 34.04 15.48
N PRO A 10 -8.09 35.10 15.49
CA PRO A 10 -8.96 35.42 14.37
C PRO A 10 -8.17 36.13 13.27
N LEU A 11 -8.19 35.56 12.06
CA LEU A 11 -7.82 36.24 10.83
C LEU A 11 -9.01 37.10 10.39
N SER A 12 -8.98 38.38 10.74
CA SER A 12 -9.91 39.37 10.18
C SER A 12 -9.26 40.74 10.20
N ARG A 13 -8.65 41.12 9.08
CA ARG A 13 -8.46 42.53 8.75
C ARG A 13 -8.87 42.73 7.30
N CYS A 14 -10.12 43.15 7.16
CA CYS A 14 -10.68 43.72 5.95
C CYS A 14 -9.81 44.92 5.53
N LEU A 15 -9.29 44.88 4.31
CA LEU A 15 -8.92 46.08 3.57
C LEU A 15 -9.98 46.26 2.49
N GLN A 16 -10.97 47.09 2.80
CA GLN A 16 -11.73 47.81 1.79
C GLN A 16 -10.81 48.89 1.22
N SER A 17 -10.54 48.85 -0.08
CA SER A 17 -10.57 50.04 -0.93
C SER A 17 -10.48 49.66 -2.41
N THR A 18 -11.53 50.02 -3.14
CA THR A 18 -11.49 50.67 -4.47
C THR A 18 -10.82 49.91 -5.63
N GLN A 19 -11.67 49.38 -6.51
CA GLN A 19 -11.36 49.11 -7.91
C GLN A 19 -10.89 50.40 -8.61
N PRO A 20 -9.81 50.38 -9.39
CA PRO A 20 -9.61 51.34 -10.47
C PRO A 20 -10.02 50.70 -11.81
N GLN A 21 -10.80 51.47 -12.55
CA GLN A 21 -11.25 51.19 -13.91
C GLN A 21 -10.06 51.01 -14.86
N LEU A 22 -10.18 50.01 -15.74
CA LEU A 22 -9.26 49.77 -16.85
C LEU A 22 -9.38 50.90 -17.89
N TYR A 23 -8.38 51.77 -17.94
CA TYR A 23 -8.13 52.62 -19.10
C TYR A 23 -6.85 52.13 -19.78
N ALA A 24 -7.00 51.54 -20.96
CA ALA A 24 -5.90 51.21 -21.85
C ALA A 24 -5.24 52.53 -22.33
N ARG A 25 -4.01 52.79 -21.89
CA ARG A 25 -3.12 53.79 -22.48
C ARG A 25 -2.04 53.05 -23.26
N THR A 26 -2.08 53.20 -24.58
CA THR A 26 -1.01 52.79 -25.49
C THR A 26 0.22 53.68 -25.25
N PHE A 27 1.28 53.11 -24.68
CA PHE A 27 2.59 53.76 -24.63
C PHE A 27 3.48 53.18 -25.73
N SER A 28 3.84 54.05 -26.67
CA SER A 28 4.87 53.82 -27.69
C SER A 28 6.22 53.58 -27.01
N SER A 29 6.85 52.45 -27.31
CA SER A 29 8.19 52.10 -26.82
C SER A 29 9.26 52.70 -27.75
N SER A 30 9.88 53.80 -27.33
CA SER A 30 11.21 54.16 -27.83
C SER A 30 12.26 53.40 -27.02
N ALA A 31 12.85 52.36 -27.59
CA ALA A 31 13.94 51.60 -26.99
C ALA A 31 15.20 52.49 -26.91
N THR A 32 15.62 52.85 -25.69
CA THR A 32 16.95 53.42 -25.45
C THR A 32 17.87 52.32 -24.93
N SER A 33 18.97 52.10 -25.65
CA SER A 33 19.97 51.05 -25.47
C SER A 33 20.89 51.24 -24.24
N ARG A 34 20.36 51.72 -23.11
CA ARG A 34 21.14 51.98 -21.88
C ARG A 34 20.94 50.95 -20.75
N ASN A 35 20.06 49.97 -20.93
CA ASN A 35 19.70 49.03 -19.85
C ASN A 35 20.55 47.76 -19.76
N GLU A 36 21.37 47.43 -20.76
CA GLU A 36 22.14 46.17 -20.72
C GLU A 36 23.25 46.17 -19.65
N ALA A 37 23.78 47.34 -19.27
CA ALA A 37 24.76 47.43 -18.20
C ALA A 37 24.13 47.31 -16.80
N ALA A 38 22.89 47.77 -16.63
CA ALA A 38 22.17 47.70 -15.36
C ALA A 38 21.52 46.32 -15.13
N THR A 39 21.07 45.64 -16.18
CA THR A 39 20.54 44.27 -16.08
C THR A 39 21.64 43.26 -15.78
N LYS A 40 22.82 43.40 -16.39
CA LYS A 40 24.00 42.56 -16.06
C LYS A 40 24.45 42.78 -14.61
N ALA A 41 24.48 44.02 -14.13
CA ALA A 41 24.82 44.30 -12.73
C ALA A 41 23.79 43.73 -11.73
N PHE A 42 22.49 43.76 -12.06
CA PHE A 42 21.42 43.19 -11.24
C PHE A 42 21.39 41.65 -11.27
N GLU A 43 21.65 41.04 -12.43
CA GLU A 43 21.80 39.58 -12.58
C GLU A 43 23.06 39.06 -11.87
N GLU A 44 24.16 39.80 -11.94
CA GLU A 44 25.38 39.53 -11.18
C GLU A 44 25.17 39.74 -9.66
N GLU A 45 24.39 40.74 -9.23
CA GLU A 45 23.98 40.89 -7.82
C GLU A 45 23.05 39.77 -7.35
N LEU A 46 22.18 39.25 -8.21
CA LEU A 46 21.33 38.11 -7.91
C LEU A 46 22.13 36.80 -7.81
N ALA A 47 23.15 36.64 -8.66
CA ALA A 47 24.11 35.54 -8.59
C ALA A 47 25.02 35.62 -7.34
N ARG A 48 25.27 36.82 -6.81
CA ARG A 48 26.00 37.06 -5.55
C ARG A 48 25.18 36.79 -4.28
N LYS A 49 23.87 36.53 -4.37
CA LYS A 49 23.08 36.14 -3.19
C LYS A 49 23.56 34.77 -2.71
N HIS A 50 24.07 34.73 -1.49
CA HIS A 50 24.57 33.56 -0.77
C HIS A 50 23.76 32.30 -1.11
N GLN A 51 24.26 31.50 -2.07
CA GLN A 51 23.63 30.24 -2.43
C GLN A 51 23.90 29.27 -1.28
N TRP A 52 22.86 29.00 -0.52
CA TRP A 52 22.86 28.07 0.59
C TRP A 52 23.15 26.67 0.03
N ASN A 53 24.19 25.97 0.50
CA ASN A 53 24.50 24.62 0.01
C ASN A 53 23.50 23.59 0.61
N PRO A 54 22.74 22.84 -0.21
CA PRO A 54 21.72 21.89 0.26
C PRO A 54 22.26 20.77 1.16
N GLU A 55 23.55 20.43 1.07
CA GLU A 55 24.18 19.37 1.88
C GLU A 55 24.59 19.82 3.29
N ILE A 56 24.69 21.13 3.50
CA ILE A 56 25.40 21.71 4.64
C ILE A 56 24.48 22.61 5.46
N VAL A 57 23.48 23.22 4.84
CA VAL A 57 22.59 24.19 5.49
C VAL A 57 21.86 23.55 6.66
N SER A 58 22.10 24.02 7.88
CA SER A 58 21.42 23.55 9.09
C SER A 58 20.39 24.55 9.64
N SER A 59 20.47 25.81 9.22
CA SER A 59 19.61 26.89 9.70
C SER A 59 18.22 26.90 9.06
N ARG A 60 17.18 27.20 9.85
CA ARG A 60 15.78 27.29 9.36
C ARG A 60 15.61 28.34 8.25
N ARG A 61 16.36 29.45 8.35
CA ARG A 61 16.32 30.53 7.36
C ARG A 61 16.94 30.09 6.04
N GLY A 62 18.08 29.39 6.09
CA GLY A 62 18.73 28.84 4.91
C GLY A 62 17.89 27.78 4.21
N GLU A 63 17.23 26.89 4.96
CA GLU A 63 16.32 25.89 4.37
C GLU A 63 15.14 26.53 3.65
N LYS A 64 14.50 27.54 4.25
CA LYS A 64 13.40 28.25 3.61
C LYS A 64 13.88 28.98 2.35
N ALA A 65 15.10 29.50 2.34
CA ALA A 65 15.69 30.11 1.15
C ALA A 65 15.91 29.05 0.05
N LEU A 66 16.52 27.91 0.38
CA LEU A 66 16.68 26.77 -0.53
C LEU A 66 15.36 26.31 -1.15
N MET A 67 14.34 26.10 -0.30
CA MET A 67 13.01 25.65 -0.74
C MET A 67 12.33 26.68 -1.65
N LYS A 68 12.57 27.99 -1.44
CA LYS A 68 12.07 29.04 -2.36
C LYS A 68 12.70 28.95 -3.74
N HIS A 69 13.94 28.46 -3.83
CA HIS A 69 14.61 28.18 -5.10
C HIS A 69 14.26 26.79 -5.68
N GLY A 70 13.31 26.07 -5.07
CA GLY A 70 12.89 24.74 -5.53
C GLY A 70 13.86 23.61 -5.14
N ILE A 71 14.93 23.91 -4.42
CA ILE A 71 15.94 22.92 -4.00
C ILE A 71 15.59 22.43 -2.60
N LEU A 72 15.37 21.12 -2.46
CA LEU A 72 15.13 20.51 -1.15
C LEU A 72 16.48 20.20 -0.46
N PRO A 73 16.60 20.48 0.85
CA PRO A 73 17.81 20.14 1.59
C PRO A 73 17.98 18.62 1.71
N ILE A 74 19.24 18.16 1.67
CA ILE A 74 19.56 16.72 1.64
C ILE A 74 19.59 16.17 3.07
N GLY A 75 18.67 15.25 3.35
CA GLY A 75 18.58 14.55 4.63
C GLY A 75 18.18 15.43 5.82
N SER A 76 18.34 14.87 7.03
CA SER A 76 17.95 15.54 8.26
C SER A 76 18.84 16.73 8.61
N ARG A 77 18.32 17.69 9.39
CA ARG A 77 19.12 18.82 9.93
C ARG A 77 20.33 18.32 10.73
N ARG A 78 20.14 17.24 11.50
CA ARG A 78 21.20 16.61 12.29
C ARG A 78 22.35 16.12 11.41
N ARG A 79 22.03 15.45 10.29
CA ARG A 79 23.05 15.00 9.32
C ARG A 79 23.87 16.18 8.79
N ARG A 80 23.20 17.25 8.38
CA ARG A 80 23.85 18.45 7.81
C ARG A 80 24.73 19.17 8.82
N ALA A 81 24.25 19.33 10.05
CA ALA A 81 25.06 19.89 11.15
C ALA A 81 26.26 19.00 11.51
N ALA A 82 26.07 17.67 11.52
CA ALA A 82 27.16 16.74 11.77
C ALA A 82 28.25 16.89 10.70
N ILE A 83 27.90 16.88 9.41
CA ILE A 83 28.84 17.07 8.29
C ILE A 83 29.64 18.38 8.41
N GLN A 84 29.03 19.46 8.91
CA GLN A 84 29.73 20.72 9.18
C GLN A 84 30.77 20.60 10.31
N SER A 85 30.42 19.89 11.37
CA SER A 85 31.19 19.83 12.61
C SER A 85 32.21 18.69 12.67
N SER A 86 31.97 17.60 11.94
CA SER A 86 32.74 16.37 12.04
C SER A 86 33.82 16.27 10.97
N PRO A 87 34.96 15.63 11.25
CA PRO A 87 35.88 15.21 10.20
C PRO A 87 35.13 14.21 9.30
N ASN A 88 35.10 14.46 7.98
CA ASN A 88 34.36 13.67 6.98
C ASN A 88 34.97 12.28 6.75
N ILE A 89 35.09 11.47 7.81
CA ILE A 89 35.63 10.12 7.81
C ILE A 89 34.51 9.14 7.42
N PRO A 90 34.76 8.19 6.51
CA PRO A 90 33.81 7.12 6.21
C PRO A 90 33.40 6.34 7.45
N PHE A 91 32.13 5.94 7.53
CA PHE A 91 31.59 5.22 8.69
C PHE A 91 32.40 3.96 9.07
N GLU A 92 32.91 3.25 8.07
CA GLU A 92 33.71 2.05 8.25
C GLU A 92 35.11 2.30 8.85
N GLN A 93 35.63 3.53 8.73
CA GLN A 93 36.98 3.93 9.15
C GLN A 93 36.99 4.68 10.48
N LEU A 94 35.87 4.70 11.20
CA LEU A 94 35.80 5.34 12.51
C LEU A 94 36.75 4.64 13.50
N PRO A 95 37.65 5.37 14.19
CA PRO A 95 38.72 4.79 14.99
C PRO A 95 38.24 4.35 16.39
N TYR A 96 37.19 3.53 16.43
CA TYR A 96 36.72 2.87 17.65
C TYR A 96 37.26 1.45 17.70
N GLN A 97 38.01 1.10 18.75
CA GLN A 97 38.70 -0.19 18.86
C GLN A 97 37.75 -1.38 18.68
N CYS A 98 36.74 -1.50 19.54
CA CYS A 98 35.77 -2.61 19.49
C CYS A 98 35.03 -2.69 18.14
N PHE A 99 34.76 -1.54 17.51
CA PHE A 99 34.13 -1.52 16.19
C PHE A 99 35.05 -2.08 15.09
N GLN A 100 36.33 -1.71 15.11
CA GLN A 100 37.30 -2.22 14.13
C GLN A 100 37.62 -3.70 14.34
N GLU A 101 37.76 -4.14 15.60
CA GLU A 101 37.95 -5.56 15.93
C GLU A 101 36.74 -6.40 15.48
N ALA A 102 35.52 -5.96 15.78
CA ALA A 102 34.31 -6.63 15.32
C ALA A 102 34.23 -6.68 13.78
N ARG A 103 34.60 -5.58 13.10
CA ARG A 103 34.64 -5.52 11.64
C ARG A 103 35.65 -6.51 11.05
N ALA A 104 36.82 -6.66 11.66
CA ALA A 104 37.83 -7.64 11.23
C ALA A 104 37.28 -9.07 11.32
N VAL A 105 36.55 -9.41 12.40
CA VAL A 105 35.88 -10.71 12.55
C VAL A 105 34.84 -10.93 11.44
N LEU A 106 34.02 -9.91 11.14
CA LEU A 106 33.01 -10.00 10.09
C LEU A 106 33.61 -10.10 8.68
N GLN A 107 34.75 -9.45 8.44
CA GLN A 107 35.48 -9.56 7.18
C GLN A 107 36.02 -10.97 6.98
N ALA A 108 36.63 -11.56 8.02
CA ALA A 108 37.12 -12.93 7.97
C ALA A 108 35.99 -13.95 7.73
N ASP A 109 34.84 -13.82 8.41
CA ASP A 109 33.68 -14.69 8.14
C ASP A 109 33.16 -14.49 6.71
N ARG A 110 33.09 -13.25 6.23
CA ARG A 110 32.66 -12.97 4.85
C ARG A 110 33.58 -13.63 3.82
N GLU A 111 34.89 -13.57 4.01
CA GLU A 111 35.87 -14.24 3.12
C GLU A 111 35.64 -15.75 3.11
N GLN A 112 35.44 -16.37 4.28
CA GLN A 112 35.07 -17.79 4.36
C GLN A 112 33.78 -18.08 3.57
N LYS A 113 32.72 -17.28 3.75
CA LYS A 113 31.47 -17.46 3.00
C LYS A 113 31.64 -17.27 1.50
N LEU A 114 32.51 -16.36 1.05
CA LEU A 114 32.82 -16.19 -0.37
C LEU A 114 33.53 -17.42 -0.94
N THR A 115 34.46 -18.02 -0.18
CA THR A 115 35.09 -19.28 -0.59
C THR A 115 34.08 -20.42 -0.67
N GLU A 116 33.20 -20.56 0.33
CA GLU A 116 32.11 -21.53 0.34
C GLU A 116 31.18 -21.35 -0.89
N ILE A 117 30.79 -20.11 -1.21
CA ILE A 117 29.98 -19.79 -2.40
C ILE A 117 30.68 -20.22 -3.68
N ALA A 118 31.99 -19.98 -3.82
CA ALA A 118 32.74 -20.40 -5.00
C ALA A 118 32.78 -21.94 -5.12
N THR A 119 33.00 -22.65 -4.01
CA THR A 119 32.98 -24.12 -4.00
C THR A 119 31.60 -24.67 -4.36
N GLU A 120 30.53 -24.11 -3.82
CA GLU A 120 29.15 -24.54 -4.11
C GLU A 120 28.75 -24.25 -5.54
N ARG A 121 29.14 -23.11 -6.11
CA ARG A 121 28.96 -22.83 -7.55
C ARG A 121 29.63 -23.88 -8.40
N ALA A 122 30.90 -24.17 -8.13
CA ALA A 122 31.65 -25.19 -8.87
C ALA A 122 31.05 -26.59 -8.72
N ARG A 123 30.41 -26.92 -7.58
CA ARG A 123 29.69 -28.18 -7.39
C ARG A 123 28.37 -28.20 -8.18
N ILE A 124 27.63 -27.09 -8.20
CA ILE A 124 26.39 -26.95 -8.99
C ILE A 124 26.69 -27.09 -10.48
N ASP A 125 27.75 -26.45 -10.97
CA ASP A 125 28.14 -26.50 -12.38
C ASP A 125 28.55 -27.92 -12.79
N ARG A 126 29.33 -28.60 -11.95
CA ARG A 126 29.69 -30.02 -12.14
C ARG A 126 28.46 -30.92 -12.18
N LEU A 127 27.55 -30.78 -11.23
CA LEU A 127 26.32 -31.58 -11.17
C LEU A 127 25.37 -31.25 -12.34
N ALA A 128 25.32 -30.01 -12.80
CA ALA A 128 24.50 -29.60 -13.92
C ALA A 128 24.99 -30.24 -15.23
N ALA A 129 26.31 -30.26 -15.45
CA ALA A 129 26.96 -30.84 -16.62
C ALA A 129 26.92 -32.37 -16.69
N GLN A 130 26.83 -33.06 -15.55
CA GLN A 130 26.78 -34.53 -15.51
C GLN A 130 25.44 -35.07 -16.02
N ASP A 131 25.43 -36.12 -16.85
CA ASP A 131 24.19 -36.71 -17.36
C ASP A 131 23.33 -37.35 -16.27
N ALA A 132 22.01 -37.35 -16.49
CA ALA A 132 21.04 -37.84 -15.51
C ALA A 132 21.10 -39.36 -15.29
N SER A 133 21.59 -40.13 -16.26
CA SER A 133 21.77 -41.58 -16.18
C SER A 133 22.87 -41.99 -15.22
N THR A 134 23.89 -41.14 -15.06
CA THR A 134 25.04 -41.39 -14.18
C THR A 134 24.73 -41.10 -12.71
N VAL A 135 23.61 -40.41 -12.43
CA VAL A 135 23.19 -40.06 -11.08
C VAL A 135 22.31 -41.18 -10.52
N PRO A 136 22.66 -41.78 -9.36
CA PRO A 136 21.78 -42.75 -8.71
C PRO A 136 20.45 -42.08 -8.35
N GLY A 137 19.34 -42.66 -8.84
CA GLY A 137 17.98 -42.11 -8.70
C GLY A 137 17.50 -41.23 -9.86
N GLY A 138 18.26 -41.17 -10.96
CA GLY A 138 17.83 -40.58 -12.24
C GLY A 138 17.58 -39.07 -12.19
N GLU A 139 16.73 -38.59 -13.10
CA GLU A 139 16.48 -37.15 -13.29
C GLU A 139 15.90 -36.44 -12.07
N LEU A 140 14.95 -37.09 -11.37
CA LEU A 140 14.26 -36.47 -10.25
C LEU A 140 15.22 -36.17 -9.11
N GLN A 141 16.12 -37.12 -8.79
CA GLN A 141 17.11 -36.94 -7.73
C GLN A 141 18.15 -35.89 -8.11
N LYS A 142 18.57 -35.83 -9.39
CA LYS A 142 19.41 -34.75 -9.91
C LYS A 142 18.74 -33.38 -9.74
N LYS A 143 17.47 -33.24 -10.13
CA LYS A 143 16.68 -32.00 -10.01
C LYS A 143 16.57 -31.55 -8.54
N ASN A 144 16.21 -32.46 -7.63
CA ASN A 144 16.09 -32.17 -6.20
C ASN A 144 17.43 -31.76 -5.57
N ARG A 145 18.53 -32.44 -5.94
CA ARG A 145 19.88 -32.10 -5.46
C ARG A 145 20.32 -30.72 -5.95
N LEU A 146 20.10 -30.41 -7.23
CA LEU A 146 20.36 -29.08 -7.79
C LEU A 146 19.55 -28.00 -7.08
N GLU A 147 18.26 -28.26 -6.78
CA GLU A 147 17.42 -27.30 -6.08
C GLU A 147 17.91 -27.06 -4.64
N SER A 148 18.28 -28.12 -3.91
CA SER A 148 18.85 -28.03 -2.56
C SER A 148 20.15 -27.22 -2.55
N MET A 149 21.06 -27.50 -3.48
CA MET A 149 22.32 -26.76 -3.61
C MET A 149 22.10 -25.30 -3.98
N ARG A 150 21.14 -25.00 -4.87
CA ARG A 150 20.75 -23.62 -5.21
C ARG A 150 20.18 -22.89 -4.00
N LYS A 151 19.32 -23.53 -3.20
CA LYS A 151 18.80 -22.95 -1.94
C LYS A 151 19.92 -22.67 -0.95
N HIS A 152 20.87 -23.60 -0.80
CA HIS A 152 22.02 -23.42 0.07
C HIS A 152 22.91 -22.25 -0.39
N LEU A 153 23.19 -22.16 -1.69
CA LEU A 153 23.93 -21.04 -2.29
C LEU A 153 23.24 -19.70 -2.05
N GLU A 154 21.92 -19.61 -2.23
CA GLU A 154 21.17 -18.37 -1.93
C GLU A 154 21.26 -18.03 -0.43
N ARG A 155 21.21 -19.02 0.47
CA ARG A 155 21.43 -18.81 1.90
C ARG A 155 22.85 -18.29 2.20
N LEU A 156 23.89 -18.85 1.58
CA LEU A 156 25.27 -18.39 1.78
C LEU A 156 25.45 -16.94 1.30
N LYS A 157 24.87 -16.57 0.16
CA LYS A 157 24.86 -15.17 -0.33
C LYS A 157 24.25 -14.21 0.69
N LEU A 158 23.17 -14.62 1.36
CA LEU A 158 22.55 -13.81 2.41
C LEU A 158 23.48 -13.68 3.62
N LEU A 159 24.03 -14.80 4.10
CA LEU A 159 24.91 -14.82 5.29
C LEU A 159 26.18 -14.00 5.10
N ALA A 160 26.74 -13.95 3.89
CA ALA A 160 27.93 -13.16 3.58
C ALA A 160 27.73 -11.64 3.79
N ASP A 161 26.49 -11.16 3.61
CA ASP A 161 26.17 -9.72 3.56
C ASP A 161 25.26 -9.27 4.72
N ILE A 162 24.66 -10.18 5.50
CA ILE A 162 23.68 -9.85 6.54
C ILE A 162 24.25 -9.03 7.70
N ASN A 163 25.53 -9.22 8.01
CA ASN A 163 26.21 -8.56 9.12
C ASN A 163 26.92 -7.27 8.69
N ASP A 164 26.85 -6.88 7.41
CA ASP A 164 27.46 -5.63 6.94
C ASP A 164 26.64 -4.41 7.46
N PRO A 165 27.26 -3.52 8.25
CA PRO A 165 26.56 -2.36 8.78
C PRO A 165 26.12 -1.36 7.69
N MET A 166 26.84 -1.26 6.57
CA MET A 166 26.48 -0.38 5.47
C MET A 166 25.25 -0.90 4.71
N ILE A 167 25.10 -2.21 4.59
CA ILE A 167 23.90 -2.82 4.00
C ILE A 167 22.69 -2.55 4.88
N LYS A 168 22.82 -2.76 6.19
CA LYS A 168 21.76 -2.43 7.15
C LYS A 168 21.35 -0.95 7.07
N LYS A 169 22.33 -0.05 7.07
CA LYS A 169 22.08 1.40 6.92
C LYS A 169 21.31 1.72 5.62
N ARG A 170 21.79 1.25 4.47
CA ARG A 170 21.12 1.48 3.17
C ARG A 170 19.69 0.93 3.15
N PHE A 171 19.46 -0.20 3.79
CA PHE A 171 18.13 -0.78 3.92
C PHE A 171 17.21 0.10 4.78
N GLU A 172 17.68 0.57 5.94
CA GLU A 172 16.93 1.43 6.85
C GLU A 172 16.62 2.80 6.23
N ASP A 173 17.56 3.34 5.44
CA ASP A 173 17.42 4.58 4.67
C ASP A 173 16.53 4.43 3.40
N ALA A 174 16.06 3.21 3.11
CA ALA A 174 15.27 2.85 1.92
C ALA A 174 15.98 3.05 0.57
N GLU A 175 17.32 3.03 0.58
CA GLU A 175 18.21 3.09 -0.60
C GLU A 175 18.69 1.69 -1.05
N GLY A 176 18.14 0.64 -0.45
CA GLY A 176 18.47 -0.75 -0.77
C GLY A 176 17.99 -1.17 -2.17
N ASP A 177 18.88 -1.81 -2.93
CA ASP A 177 18.55 -2.35 -4.25
C ASP A 177 17.83 -3.70 -4.13
N MET A 178 16.52 -3.70 -4.40
CA MET A 178 15.68 -4.89 -4.31
C MET A 178 16.02 -5.98 -5.33
N ASN A 179 16.91 -5.76 -6.30
CA ASN A 179 17.43 -6.86 -7.13
C ASN A 179 18.31 -7.81 -6.31
N LYS A 180 19.07 -7.28 -5.33
CA LYS A 180 19.95 -8.09 -4.49
C LYS A 180 19.13 -8.90 -3.48
N PRO A 181 19.49 -10.17 -3.24
CA PRO A 181 18.73 -11.04 -2.35
C PRO A 181 18.71 -10.54 -0.90
N ILE A 182 19.78 -9.87 -0.45
CA ILE A 182 19.89 -9.39 0.94
C ILE A 182 18.83 -8.35 1.29
N TYR A 183 18.60 -7.35 0.42
CA TYR A 183 17.60 -6.32 0.65
C TYR A 183 16.18 -6.90 0.61
N ARG A 184 15.92 -7.87 -0.28
CA ARG A 184 14.65 -8.59 -0.31
C ARG A 184 14.40 -9.39 0.97
N HIS A 185 15.41 -10.09 1.46
CA HIS A 185 15.32 -10.85 2.71
C HIS A 185 15.08 -9.93 3.92
N LEU A 186 15.81 -8.81 4.03
CA LEU A 186 15.60 -7.82 5.09
C LEU A 186 14.20 -7.19 5.01
N ALA A 187 13.72 -6.89 3.81
CA ALA A 187 12.37 -6.38 3.58
C ALA A 187 11.30 -7.40 4.01
N GLN A 188 11.48 -8.68 3.64
CA GLN A 188 10.60 -9.76 4.04
C GLN A 188 10.55 -9.91 5.55
N LYS A 189 11.71 -9.95 6.23
CA LYS A 189 11.80 -10.07 7.68
C LYS A 189 11.12 -8.90 8.40
N LYS A 190 11.31 -7.67 7.90
CA LYS A 190 10.65 -6.47 8.42
C LYS A 190 9.13 -6.54 8.25
N TRP A 191 8.67 -7.03 7.10
CA TRP A 191 7.24 -7.20 6.84
C TRP A 191 6.62 -8.29 7.72
N GLU A 192 7.28 -9.45 7.83
CA GLU A 192 6.87 -10.58 8.68
C GLU A 192 6.80 -10.20 10.16
N SER A 193 7.69 -9.33 10.64
CA SER A 193 7.71 -8.93 12.05
C SER A 193 6.48 -8.15 12.52
N TYR A 194 5.71 -7.52 11.61
CA TYR A 194 4.59 -6.67 12.02
C TYR A 194 3.46 -6.59 11.00
N GLN A 195 3.76 -6.12 9.78
CA GLN A 195 2.72 -5.84 8.78
C GLN A 195 2.00 -7.12 8.32
N LYS A 196 2.73 -8.24 8.19
CA LYS A 196 2.13 -9.55 7.88
C LYS A 196 1.15 -9.98 8.98
N LEU A 197 1.54 -9.81 10.25
CA LEU A 197 0.70 -10.18 11.39
C LEU A 197 -0.60 -9.35 11.43
N ILE A 198 -0.53 -8.06 11.08
CA ILE A 198 -1.73 -7.21 10.99
C ILE A 198 -2.68 -7.72 9.90
N ILE A 199 -2.17 -7.99 8.70
CA ILE A 199 -3.05 -8.42 7.60
C ILE A 199 -3.63 -9.81 7.87
N GLU A 200 -2.86 -10.75 8.42
CA GLU A 200 -3.35 -12.08 8.82
C GLU A 200 -4.42 -11.98 9.92
N GLN A 201 -4.19 -11.12 10.92
CA GLN A 201 -5.21 -10.82 11.94
C GLN A 201 -6.49 -10.28 11.29
N ARG A 202 -6.39 -9.36 10.33
CA ARG A 202 -7.57 -8.77 9.67
C ARG A 202 -8.30 -9.75 8.76
N ILE A 203 -7.57 -10.63 8.06
CA ILE A 203 -8.15 -11.73 7.26
C ILE A 203 -9.02 -12.62 8.15
N SER A 204 -8.50 -13.02 9.32
CA SER A 204 -9.22 -13.87 10.26
C SER A 204 -10.38 -13.13 10.94
N GLN A 205 -10.15 -11.94 11.48
CA GLN A 205 -11.17 -11.17 12.21
C GLN A 205 -12.35 -10.76 11.33
N LEU A 206 -12.08 -10.39 10.08
CA LEU A 206 -13.10 -10.00 9.13
C LEU A 206 -13.61 -11.19 8.31
N SER A 207 -13.30 -12.45 8.71
CA SER A 207 -13.77 -13.68 8.08
C SER A 207 -13.57 -13.74 6.56
N ILE A 208 -12.53 -13.07 6.04
CA ILE A 208 -12.24 -13.12 4.59
C ILE A 208 -11.92 -14.55 4.18
N VAL A 209 -11.18 -15.26 5.04
CA VAL A 209 -11.10 -16.72 5.06
C VAL A 209 -12.03 -17.17 6.19
N PRO A 210 -13.03 -18.04 5.95
CA PRO A 210 -13.21 -18.91 4.77
C PRO A 210 -14.11 -18.38 3.64
N ASP A 211 -14.76 -17.21 3.82
CA ASP A 211 -15.84 -16.73 2.93
C ASP A 211 -15.42 -16.64 1.45
N THR A 212 -14.21 -16.12 1.19
CA THR A 212 -13.68 -15.95 -0.18
C THR A 212 -12.85 -17.15 -0.62
N LEU A 213 -11.78 -17.44 0.12
CA LEU A 213 -10.83 -18.52 -0.14
C LEU A 213 -10.80 -19.46 1.05
N ALA A 214 -10.58 -20.75 0.78
CA ALA A 214 -10.56 -21.76 1.85
C ALA A 214 -9.32 -21.64 2.75
N HIS A 215 -8.17 -21.33 2.15
CA HIS A 215 -6.92 -21.08 2.84
C HIS A 215 -6.16 -19.97 2.11
N PHE A 216 -5.59 -19.02 2.86
CA PHE A 216 -4.78 -17.96 2.30
C PHE A 216 -3.80 -17.44 3.36
N SER A 217 -2.51 -17.45 3.02
CA SER A 217 -1.47 -16.72 3.76
C SER A 217 -0.74 -15.81 2.76
N PRO A 218 -0.67 -14.50 3.04
CA PRO A 218 -0.01 -13.58 2.14
C PRO A 218 1.49 -13.87 2.07
N THR A 219 2.03 -13.76 0.87
CA THR A 219 3.46 -13.90 0.54
C THR A 219 4.06 -12.59 0.01
N ALA A 220 3.23 -11.66 -0.47
CA ALA A 220 3.61 -10.32 -0.89
C ALA A 220 2.92 -9.26 -0.01
N GLU A 221 3.61 -8.14 0.24
CA GLU A 221 3.01 -7.00 0.93
C GLU A 221 2.18 -6.18 -0.06
N VAL A 222 0.93 -5.86 0.32
CA VAL A 222 0.05 -5.00 -0.46
C VAL A 222 -0.36 -3.81 0.38
N LYS A 223 0.04 -2.60 -0.04
CA LYS A 223 -0.41 -1.34 0.57
C LYS A 223 -1.38 -0.64 -0.36
N LEU A 224 -2.51 -0.22 0.19
CA LEU A 224 -3.57 0.44 -0.56
C LEU A 224 -3.63 1.94 -0.22
N ALA A 225 -3.82 2.77 -1.23
CA ALA A 225 -3.99 4.21 -1.06
C ALA A 225 -5.02 4.76 -2.06
N PHE A 226 -5.87 5.67 -1.60
CA PHE A 226 -6.76 6.45 -2.47
C PHE A 226 -6.20 7.86 -2.61
N GLY A 227 -5.80 8.23 -3.83
CA GLY A 227 -5.11 9.50 -4.08
C GLY A 227 -3.84 9.64 -3.25
N ARG A 228 -3.83 10.59 -2.30
CA ARG A 228 -2.72 10.85 -1.37
C ARG A 228 -2.88 10.16 -0.01
N ARG A 229 -4.04 9.58 0.28
CA ARG A 229 -4.36 8.97 1.58
C ARG A 229 -4.02 7.48 1.55
N ASN A 230 -3.09 7.06 2.41
CA ASN A 230 -2.84 5.64 2.67
C ASN A 230 -3.97 5.08 3.54
N VAL A 231 -4.41 3.86 3.22
CA VAL A 231 -5.49 3.17 3.94
C VAL A 231 -4.90 1.99 4.70
N GLN A 232 -5.27 1.87 5.97
CA GLN A 232 -4.89 0.73 6.79
C GLN A 232 -5.76 -0.49 6.49
N PRO A 233 -5.25 -1.73 6.62
CA PRO A 233 -6.04 -2.93 6.41
C PRO A 233 -7.31 -2.98 7.28
N GLY A 234 -8.47 -3.01 6.63
CA GLY A 234 -9.79 -3.04 7.28
C GLY A 234 -10.30 -1.67 7.76
N GLU A 235 -9.68 -0.56 7.36
CA GLU A 235 -10.16 0.79 7.65
C GLU A 235 -11.49 1.09 6.92
N PHE A 236 -12.33 1.92 7.53
CA PHE A 236 -13.53 2.45 6.88
C PHE A 236 -13.17 3.59 5.93
N VAL A 237 -13.58 3.45 4.67
CA VAL A 237 -13.34 4.43 3.61
C VAL A 237 -14.67 5.06 3.22
N ASP A 238 -14.68 6.39 3.15
CA ASP A 238 -15.79 7.20 2.67
C ASP A 238 -16.01 6.97 1.18
N SER A 239 -17.27 6.89 0.75
CA SER A 239 -17.68 6.64 -0.63
C SER A 239 -17.04 7.62 -1.62
N ARG A 240 -16.87 8.88 -1.22
CA ARG A 240 -16.24 9.95 -2.02
C ARG A 240 -14.75 9.71 -2.24
N VAL A 241 -14.09 9.03 -1.29
CA VAL A 241 -12.67 8.70 -1.36
C VAL A 241 -12.46 7.46 -2.25
N SER A 242 -13.34 6.47 -2.15
CA SER A 242 -13.33 5.24 -2.97
C SER A 242 -13.96 5.41 -4.35
N GLU A 243 -14.43 6.60 -4.71
CA GLU A 243 -14.92 6.91 -6.05
C GLU A 243 -13.81 6.74 -7.11
N ILE A 244 -12.58 7.11 -6.76
CA ILE A 244 -11.41 7.01 -7.65
C ILE A 244 -10.74 5.64 -7.45
N PRO A 245 -10.23 4.98 -8.51
CA PRO A 245 -9.49 3.73 -8.38
C PRO A 245 -8.27 3.89 -7.44
N PRO A 246 -8.02 2.92 -6.54
CA PRO A 246 -6.89 3.00 -5.63
C PRO A 246 -5.55 2.82 -6.36
N ARG A 247 -4.48 3.27 -5.72
CA ARG A 247 -3.11 2.89 -6.04
C ARG A 247 -2.66 1.80 -5.09
N LEU A 248 -2.17 0.71 -5.65
CA LEU A 248 -1.55 -0.37 -4.91
C LEU A 248 -0.03 -0.19 -4.93
N ARG A 249 0.62 -0.52 -3.81
CA ARG A 249 2.04 -0.76 -3.75
C ARG A 249 2.24 -2.21 -3.34
N VAL A 250 2.67 -3.03 -4.30
CA VAL A 250 2.89 -4.47 -4.13
C VAL A 250 4.38 -4.73 -4.03
N GLN A 251 4.84 -5.20 -2.87
CA GLN A 251 6.23 -5.61 -2.69
C GLN A 251 6.33 -7.13 -2.67
N VAL A 252 7.06 -7.67 -3.64
CA VAL A 252 7.42 -9.09 -3.72
C VAL A 252 8.84 -9.27 -3.18
N PHE A 253 9.09 -10.39 -2.51
CA PHE A 253 10.38 -10.73 -1.88
C PHE A 253 11.19 -11.76 -2.68
N ASP A 254 10.54 -12.46 -3.61
CA ASP A 254 11.19 -13.39 -4.54
C ASP A 254 11.85 -12.66 -5.71
N LYS A 255 12.74 -13.34 -6.45
CA LYS A 255 13.38 -12.78 -7.63
C LYS A 255 12.50 -12.90 -8.87
N GLY A 256 12.84 -12.12 -9.89
CA GLY A 256 12.26 -12.21 -11.23
C GLY A 256 11.03 -11.34 -11.43
N GLU A 257 10.76 -11.07 -12.69
CA GLU A 257 9.54 -10.40 -13.14
C GLU A 257 8.43 -11.43 -13.30
N ARG A 258 7.20 -11.03 -12.98
CA ARG A 258 6.02 -11.88 -13.10
C ARG A 258 4.81 -11.04 -13.47
N LEU A 259 3.83 -11.70 -14.06
CA LEU A 259 2.55 -11.10 -14.36
C LEU A 259 1.56 -11.40 -13.23
N VAL A 260 0.76 -10.40 -12.90
CA VAL A 260 -0.22 -10.47 -11.82
C VAL A 260 -1.56 -9.98 -12.31
N SER A 261 -2.62 -10.58 -11.75
CA SER A 261 -3.98 -10.13 -11.88
C SER A 261 -4.47 -9.53 -10.57
N VAL A 262 -5.13 -8.37 -10.63
CA VAL A 262 -5.72 -7.69 -9.47
C VAL A 262 -7.23 -7.80 -9.57
N VAL A 263 -7.85 -8.32 -8.52
CA VAL A 263 -9.30 -8.53 -8.44
C VAL A 263 -9.84 -7.88 -7.17
N VAL A 264 -10.88 -7.06 -7.29
CA VAL A 264 -11.52 -6.39 -6.16
C VAL A 264 -12.94 -6.93 -6.00
N VAL A 265 -13.22 -7.50 -4.83
CA VAL A 265 -14.49 -8.17 -4.55
C VAL A 265 -15.13 -7.57 -3.30
N ASP A 266 -16.40 -7.21 -3.41
CA ASP A 266 -17.32 -6.96 -2.31
C ASP A 266 -18.02 -8.28 -1.98
N THR A 267 -17.95 -8.75 -0.73
CA THR A 267 -18.53 -10.04 -0.32
C THR A 267 -19.90 -9.92 0.34
N ASP A 268 -20.36 -8.70 0.60
CA ASP A 268 -21.47 -8.44 1.52
C ASP A 268 -22.64 -7.75 0.80
N VAL A 269 -22.87 -8.05 -0.48
CA VAL A 269 -23.97 -7.46 -1.25
C VAL A 269 -25.28 -8.16 -0.89
N PRO A 270 -26.28 -7.45 -0.32
CA PRO A 270 -27.52 -8.09 0.12
C PRO A 270 -28.39 -8.53 -1.06
N VAL A 271 -28.94 -9.74 -0.97
CA VAL A 271 -29.98 -10.27 -1.86
C VAL A 271 -31.24 -10.52 -1.03
N PRO A 272 -32.15 -9.53 -0.92
CA PRO A 272 -33.31 -9.62 -0.02
C PRO A 272 -34.28 -10.74 -0.39
N GLU A 273 -34.35 -11.13 -1.66
CA GLU A 273 -35.22 -12.20 -2.14
C GLU A 273 -34.89 -13.56 -1.53
N ASN A 274 -33.60 -13.81 -1.27
CA ASN A 274 -33.08 -15.09 -0.78
C ASN A 274 -32.60 -15.01 0.69
N ASP A 275 -32.76 -13.87 1.36
CA ASP A 275 -32.23 -13.59 2.70
C ASP A 275 -30.74 -13.98 2.86
N TRP A 276 -29.92 -13.61 1.86
CA TRP A 276 -28.52 -14.01 1.77
C TRP A 276 -27.63 -12.88 1.23
N PHE A 277 -26.30 -13.03 1.36
CA PHE A 277 -25.31 -12.11 0.79
C PHE A 277 -24.61 -12.72 -0.43
N THR A 278 -24.55 -11.97 -1.52
CA THR A 278 -23.79 -12.34 -2.71
C THR A 278 -22.50 -11.55 -2.80
N SER A 279 -21.60 -11.99 -3.68
CA SER A 279 -20.37 -11.29 -4.00
C SER A 279 -20.52 -10.47 -5.27
N ARG A 280 -19.83 -9.34 -5.34
CA ARG A 280 -19.77 -8.48 -6.51
C ARG A 280 -18.34 -8.08 -6.82
N CYS A 281 -17.97 -8.16 -8.09
CA CYS A 281 -16.68 -7.72 -8.58
C CYS A 281 -16.70 -6.23 -8.93
N HIS A 282 -15.85 -5.47 -8.25
CA HIS A 282 -15.69 -4.04 -8.49
C HIS A 282 -14.61 -3.73 -9.52
N TYR A 283 -13.62 -4.61 -9.69
CA TYR A 283 -12.51 -4.38 -10.60
C TYR A 283 -11.76 -5.66 -10.94
N VAL A 284 -11.35 -5.82 -12.20
CA VAL A 284 -10.44 -6.88 -12.65
C VAL A 284 -9.45 -6.32 -13.65
N ALA A 285 -8.16 -6.48 -13.35
CA ALA A 285 -7.09 -6.31 -14.32
C ALA A 285 -6.16 -7.52 -14.33
N CYS A 286 -5.65 -7.85 -15.51
CA CYS A 286 -4.77 -8.98 -15.77
C CYS A 286 -3.48 -8.53 -16.44
N ASN A 287 -2.50 -9.42 -16.49
CA ASN A 287 -1.24 -9.22 -17.22
C ASN A 287 -0.46 -7.98 -16.77
N VAL A 288 -0.54 -7.63 -15.48
CA VAL A 288 0.17 -6.48 -14.92
C VAL A 288 1.57 -6.93 -14.50
N PRO A 289 2.65 -6.42 -15.12
CA PRO A 289 4.00 -6.80 -14.76
C PRO A 289 4.37 -6.21 -13.40
N ILE A 290 4.93 -7.05 -12.54
CA ILE A 290 5.52 -6.62 -11.27
C ILE A 290 6.91 -7.21 -11.11
N ALA A 291 7.76 -6.44 -10.43
CA ALA A 291 9.11 -6.85 -10.08
C ALA A 291 9.43 -6.37 -8.65
N PRO A 292 10.45 -6.92 -7.98
CA PRO A 292 10.84 -6.45 -6.65
C PRO A 292 11.23 -4.96 -6.62
N THR A 293 11.70 -4.42 -7.74
CA THR A 293 12.02 -3.00 -7.95
C THR A 293 10.82 -2.18 -8.43
N GLN A 294 9.92 -2.78 -9.19
CA GLN A 294 8.70 -2.15 -9.72
C GLN A 294 7.49 -2.51 -8.87
N THR A 295 7.24 -1.69 -7.85
CA THR A 295 6.22 -2.00 -6.81
C THR A 295 4.95 -1.17 -6.94
N SER A 296 4.96 -0.08 -7.70
CA SER A 296 3.82 0.83 -7.81
C SER A 296 2.86 0.36 -8.91
N LEU A 297 1.62 0.08 -8.52
CA LEU A 297 0.54 -0.38 -9.40
C LEU A 297 -0.70 0.52 -9.22
N PRO A 298 -0.76 1.68 -9.90
CA PRO A 298 -1.95 2.52 -9.92
C PRO A 298 -3.03 1.92 -10.83
N LEU A 299 -4.18 1.54 -10.27
CA LEU A 299 -5.26 0.91 -11.05
C LEU A 299 -5.86 1.84 -12.12
N SER A 300 -5.73 3.16 -11.94
CA SER A 300 -6.19 4.15 -12.92
C SER A 300 -5.33 4.25 -14.19
N LYS A 301 -4.09 3.73 -14.17
CA LYS A 301 -3.15 3.79 -15.31
C LYS A 301 -2.93 2.45 -16.00
N VAL A 302 -3.76 1.46 -15.71
CA VAL A 302 -3.72 0.16 -16.36
C VAL A 302 -4.18 0.29 -17.81
N ASP A 303 -3.53 -0.45 -18.72
CA ASP A 303 -3.86 -0.39 -20.14
C ASP A 303 -5.25 -0.97 -20.41
N LYS A 304 -6.15 -0.13 -20.94
CA LYS A 304 -7.56 -0.49 -21.12
C LYS A 304 -7.79 -1.63 -22.11
N ALA A 305 -6.92 -1.76 -23.11
CA ALA A 305 -7.04 -2.76 -24.16
C ALA A 305 -6.46 -4.12 -23.75
N SER A 306 -5.25 -4.12 -23.18
CA SER A 306 -4.45 -5.34 -22.95
C SER A 306 -4.47 -5.88 -21.52
N GLN A 307 -4.96 -5.09 -20.55
CA GLN A 307 -4.91 -5.46 -19.13
C GLN A 307 -6.26 -5.32 -18.42
N LEU A 308 -7.08 -4.33 -18.76
CA LEU A 308 -8.35 -4.09 -18.08
C LEU A 308 -9.46 -5.03 -18.57
N VAL A 309 -9.98 -5.87 -17.65
CA VAL A 309 -11.14 -6.74 -17.91
C VAL A 309 -12.41 -6.05 -17.43
N LEU A 310 -12.49 -5.69 -16.15
CA LEU A 310 -13.62 -4.96 -15.57
C LEU A 310 -13.18 -3.60 -15.02
N PRO A 311 -13.79 -2.49 -15.47
CA PRO A 311 -13.46 -1.16 -14.97
C PRO A 311 -13.85 -0.98 -13.51
N TRP A 312 -13.21 -0.02 -12.85
CA TRP A 312 -13.45 0.28 -11.44
C TRP A 312 -14.88 0.73 -11.22
N LEU A 313 -15.58 0.02 -10.34
CA LEU A 313 -16.84 0.43 -9.77
C LEU A 313 -16.56 0.99 -8.37
N PRO A 314 -16.95 2.23 -8.05
CA PRO A 314 -16.83 2.79 -6.71
C PRO A 314 -17.36 1.84 -5.64
N ALA A 315 -16.75 1.85 -4.46
CA ALA A 315 -17.30 1.14 -3.31
C ALA A 315 -18.54 1.89 -2.79
N PHE A 316 -19.63 1.16 -2.59
CA PHE A 316 -20.87 1.67 -2.02
C PHE A 316 -21.57 0.57 -1.20
N ALA A 317 -22.36 0.99 -0.22
CA ALA A 317 -23.21 0.12 0.59
C ALA A 317 -24.58 0.79 0.68
N GLN A 318 -25.67 0.02 0.62
CA GLN A 318 -27.03 0.59 0.69
C GLN A 318 -27.37 1.02 2.12
N LYS A 319 -28.35 1.92 2.28
CA LYS A 319 -28.69 2.43 3.59
C LYS A 319 -29.29 1.32 4.45
N GLY A 320 -28.81 1.19 5.69
CA GLY A 320 -29.30 0.20 6.64
C GLY A 320 -28.69 -1.20 6.52
N THR A 321 -27.87 -1.46 5.50
CA THR A 321 -27.00 -2.65 5.50
C THR A 321 -25.88 -2.51 6.53
N PRO A 322 -25.28 -3.63 6.99
CA PRO A 322 -23.98 -3.61 7.64
C PRO A 322 -22.89 -3.00 6.75
N TYR A 323 -21.68 -2.90 7.27
CA TYR A 323 -20.54 -2.53 6.42
C TYR A 323 -20.25 -3.62 5.40
N HIS A 324 -19.75 -3.20 4.24
CA HIS A 324 -19.31 -4.09 3.18
C HIS A 324 -17.78 -4.24 3.21
N ARG A 325 -17.29 -5.48 3.09
CA ARG A 325 -15.87 -5.83 3.04
C ARG A 325 -15.36 -5.85 1.61
N TYR A 326 -14.39 -5.00 1.31
CA TYR A 326 -13.75 -4.92 0.00
C TYR A 326 -12.36 -5.56 0.02
N SER A 327 -12.29 -6.74 -0.58
CA SER A 327 -11.07 -7.54 -0.66
C SER A 327 -10.38 -7.30 -2.00
N VAL A 328 -9.17 -6.74 -1.96
CA VAL A 328 -8.31 -6.49 -3.12
C VAL A 328 -7.28 -7.61 -3.22
N PHE A 329 -7.59 -8.65 -4.00
CA PHE A 329 -6.71 -9.78 -4.24
C PHE A 329 -5.66 -9.44 -5.29
N VAL A 330 -4.42 -9.85 -5.00
CA VAL A 330 -3.30 -9.82 -5.92
C VAL A 330 -2.94 -11.28 -6.22
N LEU A 331 -3.16 -11.69 -7.47
CA LEU A 331 -3.05 -13.07 -7.94
C LEU A 331 -1.87 -13.21 -8.91
N GLU A 332 -0.92 -14.06 -8.60
CA GLU A 332 0.21 -14.40 -9.46
C GLU A 332 -0.21 -15.36 -10.58
N GLN A 333 0.11 -14.99 -11.83
CA GLN A 333 -0.07 -15.84 -13.00
C GLN A 333 1.10 -16.82 -13.12
N LYS A 334 0.90 -17.95 -13.80
CA LYS A 334 2.00 -18.89 -14.05
C LYS A 334 3.04 -18.22 -14.98
N PRO A 335 4.32 -18.59 -14.86
CA PRO A 335 5.36 -18.05 -15.75
C PRO A 335 5.02 -18.29 -17.22
N GLY A 336 5.04 -17.23 -18.03
CA GLY A 336 4.70 -17.29 -19.46
C GLY A 336 3.21 -17.35 -19.79
N GLN A 337 2.33 -17.36 -18.79
CA GLN A 337 0.89 -17.31 -18.98
C GLN A 337 0.46 -15.85 -19.19
N VAL A 338 -0.06 -15.55 -20.37
CA VAL A 338 -0.70 -14.26 -20.68
C VAL A 338 -2.18 -14.53 -20.92
N PHE A 339 -3.05 -13.81 -20.24
CA PHE A 339 -4.49 -13.95 -20.45
C PHE A 339 -4.95 -13.17 -21.66
N ASP A 340 -5.86 -13.76 -22.41
CA ASP A 340 -6.67 -13.04 -23.37
C ASP A 340 -7.75 -12.24 -22.63
N VAL A 341 -7.68 -10.91 -22.75
CA VAL A 341 -8.56 -9.98 -22.03
C VAL A 341 -9.96 -9.96 -22.62
N GLU A 342 -10.13 -10.21 -23.92
CA GLU A 342 -11.44 -10.20 -24.57
C GLU A 342 -12.27 -11.41 -24.12
N ALA A 343 -11.68 -12.60 -24.19
CA ALA A 343 -12.30 -13.82 -23.66
C ALA A 343 -12.64 -13.71 -22.16
N LEU A 344 -11.79 -13.03 -21.37
CA LEU A 344 -12.07 -12.77 -19.96
C LEU A 344 -13.22 -11.77 -19.74
N LYS A 345 -13.36 -10.75 -20.59
CA LYS A 345 -14.47 -9.79 -20.51
C LYS A 345 -15.83 -10.47 -20.70
N GLU A 346 -15.90 -11.42 -21.63
CA GLU A 346 -17.13 -12.18 -21.88
C GLU A 346 -17.45 -13.16 -20.73
N GLY A 347 -16.41 -13.74 -20.12
CA GLY A 347 -16.57 -14.75 -19.07
C GLY A 347 -16.75 -14.21 -17.66
N VAL A 348 -16.36 -12.97 -17.38
CA VAL A 348 -16.38 -12.39 -16.02
C VAL A 348 -17.59 -11.48 -15.82
N GLN A 349 -18.53 -11.93 -15.00
CA GLN A 349 -19.68 -11.14 -14.57
C GLN A 349 -19.37 -10.37 -13.29
N ARG A 350 -20.00 -9.18 -13.14
CA ARG A 350 -19.86 -8.36 -11.92
C ARG A 350 -20.58 -8.99 -10.74
N ASP A 351 -21.87 -9.29 -10.89
CA ASP A 351 -22.68 -9.83 -9.80
C ASP A 351 -22.54 -11.35 -9.70
N GLY A 352 -22.54 -11.88 -8.47
CA GLY A 352 -22.32 -13.31 -8.21
C GLY A 352 -20.88 -13.78 -8.45
N PHE A 353 -19.91 -12.86 -8.50
CA PHE A 353 -18.53 -13.20 -8.85
C PHE A 353 -17.86 -14.11 -7.81
N ASN A 354 -17.47 -15.32 -8.22
CA ASN A 354 -16.81 -16.29 -7.36
C ASN A 354 -15.28 -16.27 -7.55
N ILE A 355 -14.56 -15.70 -6.59
CA ILE A 355 -13.09 -15.62 -6.61
C ILE A 355 -12.41 -16.99 -6.54
N ARG A 356 -12.98 -17.96 -5.79
CA ARG A 356 -12.45 -19.33 -5.71
C ARG A 356 -12.51 -20.00 -7.09
N GLY A 357 -13.67 -19.87 -7.76
CA GLY A 357 -13.84 -20.37 -9.12
C GLY A 357 -12.89 -19.72 -10.13
N PHE A 358 -12.62 -18.41 -10.00
CA PHE A 358 -11.65 -17.71 -10.84
C PHE A 358 -10.22 -18.23 -10.64
N VAL A 359 -9.81 -18.42 -9.37
CA VAL A 359 -8.51 -18.98 -8.99
C VAL A 359 -8.31 -20.37 -9.58
N ASP A 360 -9.29 -21.25 -9.42
CA ASP A 360 -9.22 -22.64 -9.86
C ASP A 360 -9.25 -22.75 -11.40
N LYS A 361 -10.15 -22.01 -12.06
CA LYS A 361 -10.31 -22.02 -13.53
C LYS A 361 -9.05 -21.54 -14.26
N HIS A 362 -8.40 -20.50 -13.74
CA HIS A 362 -7.24 -19.90 -14.41
C HIS A 362 -5.90 -20.38 -13.83
N GLY A 363 -5.91 -21.16 -12.75
CA GLY A 363 -4.73 -21.71 -12.09
C GLY A 363 -3.80 -20.62 -11.54
N VAL A 364 -4.35 -19.49 -11.11
CA VAL A 364 -3.61 -18.35 -10.54
C VAL A 364 -3.42 -18.52 -9.04
N LYS A 365 -2.32 -18.00 -8.48
CA LYS A 365 -2.02 -18.15 -7.05
C LYS A 365 -2.28 -16.84 -6.30
N PRO A 366 -3.13 -16.80 -5.27
CA PRO A 366 -3.27 -15.60 -4.45
C PRO A 366 -1.99 -15.36 -3.64
N ILE A 367 -1.36 -14.19 -3.84
CA ILE A 367 -0.08 -13.84 -3.18
C ILE A 367 -0.23 -12.69 -2.19
N GLY A 368 -1.19 -11.79 -2.38
CA GLY A 368 -1.35 -10.60 -1.56
C GLY A 368 -2.80 -10.17 -1.45
N LEU A 369 -3.10 -9.43 -0.38
CA LEU A 369 -4.43 -8.91 -0.10
C LEU A 369 -4.35 -7.48 0.44
N GLY A 370 -5.07 -6.55 -0.19
CA GLY A 370 -5.49 -5.30 0.41
C GLY A 370 -6.92 -5.42 0.92
N LEU A 371 -7.26 -4.72 2.00
CA LEU A 371 -8.59 -4.80 2.60
C LEU A 371 -9.03 -3.43 3.10
N PHE A 372 -10.27 -3.06 2.79
CA PHE A 372 -10.94 -1.89 3.36
C PHE A 372 -12.44 -2.17 3.50
N ARG A 373 -13.15 -1.32 4.22
CA ARG A 373 -14.60 -1.43 4.42
C ARG A 373 -15.29 -0.15 4.00
N SER A 374 -16.53 -0.24 3.53
CA SER A 374 -17.38 0.93 3.32
C SER A 374 -18.74 0.73 3.98
N THR A 375 -19.41 1.84 4.29
CA THR A 375 -20.75 1.91 4.84
C THR A 375 -21.52 2.99 4.10
N TRP A 376 -22.85 3.00 4.23
CA TRP A 376 -23.64 4.13 3.78
C TRP A 376 -23.18 5.41 4.50
N ASP A 377 -22.87 6.46 3.74
CA ASP A 377 -22.50 7.78 4.21
C ASP A 377 -23.26 8.89 3.46
N GLU A 378 -23.00 10.14 3.80
CA GLU A 378 -23.65 11.30 3.17
C GLU A 378 -23.33 11.43 1.67
N GLY A 379 -22.16 10.95 1.25
CA GLY A 379 -21.69 11.02 -0.13
C GLY A 379 -22.19 9.89 -1.02
N THR A 380 -22.65 8.79 -0.43
CA THR A 380 -22.93 7.53 -1.14
C THR A 380 -23.96 7.72 -2.24
N ARG A 381 -25.07 8.39 -1.93
CA ARG A 381 -26.11 8.71 -2.93
C ARG A 381 -25.55 9.48 -4.13
N GLY A 382 -24.75 10.51 -3.89
CA GLY A 382 -24.18 11.32 -4.97
C GLY A 382 -23.14 10.56 -5.80
N VAL A 383 -22.40 9.62 -5.21
CA VAL A 383 -21.50 8.71 -5.95
C VAL A 383 -22.30 7.74 -6.80
N MET A 384 -23.37 7.16 -6.25
CA MET A 384 -24.25 6.25 -7.00
C MET A 384 -24.90 6.95 -8.20
N GLU A 385 -25.41 8.17 -8.02
CA GLU A 385 -25.98 8.99 -9.10
C GLU A 385 -24.95 9.33 -10.19
N ARG A 386 -23.70 9.67 -9.85
CA ARG A 386 -22.65 9.99 -10.84
C ARG A 386 -22.20 8.80 -11.69
N HIS A 387 -22.41 7.58 -11.22
CA HIS A 387 -21.97 6.34 -11.87
C HIS A 387 -23.15 5.44 -12.27
N ASP A 388 -24.37 5.99 -12.32
CA ASP A 388 -25.61 5.31 -12.72
C ASP A 388 -25.87 3.99 -11.95
N ILE A 389 -25.56 3.98 -10.65
CA ILE A 389 -25.69 2.81 -9.79
C ILE A 389 -27.10 2.81 -9.14
N PRO A 390 -27.91 1.76 -9.34
CA PRO A 390 -29.25 1.68 -8.76
C PRO A 390 -29.24 1.36 -7.25
N GLY A 391 -30.34 1.66 -6.56
CA GLY A 391 -30.57 1.27 -5.16
C GLY A 391 -30.16 2.31 -4.11
N ALA A 392 -29.93 3.56 -4.51
CA ALA A 392 -29.65 4.66 -3.57
C ALA A 392 -30.91 5.10 -2.79
N ASP A 393 -32.08 4.79 -3.31
CA ASP A 393 -33.41 5.05 -2.77
C ASP A 393 -33.93 3.93 -1.86
N VAL A 394 -33.20 2.81 -1.76
CA VAL A 394 -33.56 1.66 -0.94
C VAL A 394 -32.94 1.75 0.45
N GLU A 395 -33.74 1.49 1.48
CA GLU A 395 -33.29 1.40 2.87
C GLU A 395 -33.68 0.05 3.48
N PHE A 396 -32.69 -0.69 3.96
CA PHE A 396 -32.89 -1.93 4.69
C PHE A 396 -33.18 -1.66 6.16
N LYS A 397 -34.13 -2.42 6.70
CA LYS A 397 -34.46 -2.42 8.13
C LYS A 397 -34.22 -3.79 8.70
N ARG A 398 -33.79 -3.84 9.96
CA ARG A 398 -33.69 -5.10 10.69
C ARG A 398 -35.07 -5.76 10.79
N ILE A 399 -35.14 -7.04 10.43
CA ILE A 399 -36.35 -7.84 10.57
C ILE A 399 -36.70 -7.90 12.06
N ARG A 400 -37.94 -7.52 12.40
CA ARG A 400 -38.45 -7.62 13.76
C ARG A 400 -38.96 -9.04 13.99
N VAL A 401 -38.25 -9.80 14.82
CA VAL A 401 -38.71 -11.12 15.25
C VAL A 401 -39.77 -10.93 16.34
N ALA A 402 -41.03 -11.26 16.02
CA ALA A 402 -42.12 -11.21 16.99
C ALA A 402 -41.91 -12.29 18.07
N ALA A 403 -42.34 -12.00 19.30
CA ALA A 403 -42.30 -13.00 20.36
C ALA A 403 -43.19 -14.19 19.99
N LEU A 404 -42.60 -15.40 19.95
CA LEU A 404 -43.34 -16.64 19.67
C LEU A 404 -44.39 -16.95 20.75
N LYS A 405 -44.16 -16.47 21.98
CA LYS A 405 -45.09 -16.67 23.09
C LYS A 405 -46.32 -15.78 22.89
N PRO A 406 -47.54 -16.35 22.95
CA PRO A 406 -48.74 -15.54 22.88
C PRO A 406 -48.80 -14.58 24.06
N LYS A 407 -49.47 -13.44 23.87
CA LYS A 407 -49.67 -12.46 24.93
C LYS A 407 -50.52 -13.09 26.05
N GLN A 408 -49.91 -13.34 27.21
CA GLN A 408 -50.61 -13.85 28.38
C GLN A 408 -51.16 -12.70 29.23
N LYS A 409 -52.24 -12.98 29.98
CA LYS A 409 -52.74 -12.03 30.99
C LYS A 409 -51.66 -11.81 32.05
N ALA A 410 -51.47 -10.56 32.45
CA ALA A 410 -50.53 -10.21 33.49
C ALA A 410 -50.88 -10.95 34.80
N ARG A 411 -49.88 -11.61 35.40
CA ARG A 411 -49.99 -12.34 36.66
C ARG A 411 -49.37 -11.48 37.77
N GLY A 412 -49.82 -11.68 39.01
CA GLY A 412 -49.42 -10.86 40.15
C GLY A 412 -50.61 -10.12 40.76
N TRP A 413 -50.54 -9.87 42.07
CA TRP A 413 -51.65 -9.24 42.80
C TRP A 413 -51.95 -7.84 42.25
N GLU A 414 -50.93 -7.02 42.06
CA GLU A 414 -51.05 -5.66 41.51
C GLU A 414 -51.60 -5.67 40.09
N ALA A 415 -51.10 -6.57 39.22
CA ALA A 415 -51.56 -6.70 37.85
C ALA A 415 -53.05 -7.09 37.75
N ARG A 416 -53.55 -7.91 38.68
CA ARG A 416 -54.97 -8.28 38.77
C ARG A 416 -55.85 -7.14 39.30
N HIS A 417 -55.29 -6.21 40.06
CA HIS A 417 -55.97 -5.05 40.64
C HIS A 417 -55.64 -3.74 39.91
N ALA A 418 -55.04 -3.82 38.73
CA ALA A 418 -54.68 -2.68 37.90
C ALA A 418 -55.86 -2.06 37.14
N SER A 419 -57.07 -2.64 37.20
CA SER A 419 -58.30 -2.08 36.60
C SER A 419 -58.97 -1.06 37.52
N ASP A 420 -59.73 -0.10 36.98
CA ASP A 420 -60.32 1.00 37.77
C ASP A 420 -61.33 0.54 38.83
N LYS A 421 -61.80 -0.70 38.72
CA LYS A 421 -62.56 -1.40 39.77
C LYS A 421 -61.88 -1.37 41.16
N TYR A 422 -60.55 -1.31 41.20
CA TYR A 422 -59.75 -1.38 42.42
C TYR A 422 -59.00 -0.08 42.70
N LYS A 423 -59.53 1.05 42.24
CA LYS A 423 -58.89 2.37 42.39
C LYS A 423 -58.58 2.74 43.85
N SER A 424 -59.38 2.26 44.81
CA SER A 424 -59.13 2.44 46.25
C SER A 424 -57.93 1.68 46.80
N LEU A 425 -57.48 0.63 46.11
CA LEU A 425 -56.30 -0.16 46.47
C LEU A 425 -55.02 0.37 45.82
N ARG A 426 -55.13 1.30 44.86
CA ARG A 426 -53.98 2.01 44.29
C ARG A 426 -53.62 3.13 45.26
N ARG A 427 -52.46 3.01 45.90
CA ARG A 427 -51.89 4.08 46.71
C ARG A 427 -51.17 5.09 45.84
#